data_AF-A0A1H0AAR9-F1
#
_entry.id   AF-A0A1H0AAR9-F1
#
_cell.length_a   1.000
_cell.length_b   1.000
_cell.length_c   1.000
_cell.angle_alpha   90.00
_cell.angle_beta   90.00
_cell.angle_gamma   90.00
#
_symmetry.space_group_name_H-M   'P 1'
#
loop_
_entity.id
_entity.type
_entity.pdbx_description
1 polymer ?
#
loop_
_entity_poly.entity_id
_entity_poly.type
_entity_poly.pdbx_seq_one_letter_code
_entity_poly.pdbx_strand_id
1 'polypeptide(L)'
;MHSSTLTPNGLTRRTMLSLLSLGAAGTGLAACAGSPLQRVAESTDDPAGLTASPAVSAPPVPTADAAGAVALYSALDGVAATFRVGPATVQDGYTLVRVEVSTDSDEEFTLSSAFSGSSPYTMRGMRLLSLRQSLVFPELGDRSDGLFDTISRLSSVEVFPVFEAVGDDVETVELFLPSVGVAVGVPVVSPEDAGFEAGEVLSVAEIDREADPGPYRLSSLVVATDGSYDTDVDEESTTVTVSGDVTFGSDSTELSAQADEVLAKVVEQLTRYPSGGKLSVTGHTDDVDEEDYNRTLSEQRAQAVADRLGELTDLSSWDTSVTGKGESEPRAEGTSDEARAANRRVEVLMTPKNPAEASALSTAATPPADQADASPGQMPRSVGPAGTGADGVDVRISDQTVHLSMESVTRVGDYVTGSLLLSAQEDVSITVNLFALPNELQILHWPASFTAAHNPTLLAGGARYLAANYLDAESEYVPVTNRRVRNIVPGEAMRLPVVWPYPGADTVTLDLPGKNLAARLTDIPVAQA
;
A
#
# COMPACT_ATOMS: atom_id res chain seq x y z
N MET A 1 -43.46 48.73 -18.70
CA MET A 1 -43.38 49.00 -20.16
C MET A 1 -42.46 47.97 -20.79
N HIS A 2 -42.74 47.53 -22.02
CA HIS A 2 -41.91 46.68 -22.88
C HIS A 2 -41.15 45.50 -22.24
N SER A 3 -41.74 44.31 -22.40
CA SER A 3 -40.95 43.08 -22.62
C SER A 3 -40.26 43.14 -23.99
N SER A 4 -39.18 42.38 -24.17
CA SER A 4 -38.88 41.71 -25.45
C SER A 4 -37.90 40.56 -25.24
N THR A 5 -38.31 39.37 -25.64
CA THR A 5 -37.42 38.23 -25.93
C THR A 5 -36.77 38.40 -27.30
N LEU A 6 -35.63 37.73 -27.54
CA LEU A 6 -35.33 37.14 -28.86
C LEU A 6 -34.19 36.10 -28.77
N THR A 7 -34.13 35.22 -29.76
CA THR A 7 -33.44 33.92 -29.77
C THR A 7 -32.14 33.94 -30.61
N PRO A 8 -31.27 32.91 -30.50
CA PRO A 8 -29.96 32.91 -31.15
C PRO A 8 -30.00 32.61 -32.66
N ASN A 9 -28.99 33.08 -33.38
CA ASN A 9 -28.69 32.70 -34.77
C ASN A 9 -27.39 31.90 -34.83
N GLY A 10 -27.45 30.68 -35.40
CA GLY A 10 -26.27 29.93 -35.83
C GLY A 10 -25.86 30.27 -37.27
N LEU A 11 -24.66 29.86 -37.68
CA LEU A 11 -24.18 29.97 -39.06
C LEU A 11 -23.38 28.72 -39.48
N THR A 12 -23.21 28.52 -40.79
CA THR A 12 -23.12 27.17 -41.40
C THR A 12 -21.80 26.84 -42.11
N ARG A 13 -21.58 25.53 -42.35
CA ARG A 13 -20.45 24.95 -43.12
C ARG A 13 -20.56 25.17 -44.65
N ARG A 14 -19.45 24.87 -45.35
CA ARG A 14 -19.14 24.92 -46.82
C ARG A 14 -18.44 26.23 -47.23
N THR A 15 -17.46 26.27 -48.16
CA THR A 15 -17.05 25.39 -49.28
C THR A 15 -15.49 25.49 -49.41
N MET A 16 -14.66 24.45 -49.65
CA MET A 16 -14.35 23.75 -50.93
C MET A 16 -14.01 24.74 -52.09
N LEU A 17 -13.04 24.59 -53.02
CA LEU A 17 -12.22 23.52 -53.67
C LEU A 17 -10.74 24.06 -53.86
N SER A 18 -9.79 23.50 -54.63
CA SER A 18 -9.14 22.16 -54.69
C SER A 18 -8.07 22.10 -55.81
N LEU A 19 -7.00 21.26 -55.71
CA LEU A 19 -6.22 20.52 -56.76
C LEU A 19 -4.68 20.64 -56.56
N LEU A 20 -3.84 19.63 -56.85
CA LEU A 20 -3.73 18.74 -58.03
C LEU A 20 -3.12 17.35 -57.66
N SER A 21 -3.07 16.41 -58.60
CA SER A 21 -2.65 15.00 -58.39
C SER A 21 -1.92 14.42 -59.62
N LEU A 22 -1.24 13.25 -59.49
CA LEU A 22 -1.28 12.16 -60.49
C LEU A 22 -0.60 10.83 -60.07
N GLY A 23 -1.38 9.73 -60.06
CA GLY A 23 -1.03 8.38 -60.53
C GLY A 23 0.03 7.48 -59.83
N ALA A 24 0.03 6.15 -60.02
CA ALA A 24 -1.03 5.26 -60.52
C ALA A 24 -0.74 3.76 -60.26
N ALA A 25 -1.83 2.99 -60.02
CA ALA A 25 -2.05 1.56 -60.34
C ALA A 25 -1.11 0.43 -59.80
N GLY A 26 -1.74 -0.60 -59.22
CA GLY A 26 -1.16 -1.93 -58.95
C GLY A 26 -2.20 -2.85 -58.29
N THR A 27 -2.68 -3.89 -58.99
CA THR A 27 -3.89 -4.66 -58.61
C THR A 27 -3.59 -6.09 -58.11
N GLY A 28 -4.33 -6.54 -57.09
CA GLY A 28 -4.44 -7.95 -56.66
C GLY A 28 -5.79 -8.21 -55.97
N LEU A 29 -6.36 -9.41 -56.10
CA LEU A 29 -7.75 -9.73 -55.72
C LEU A 29 -7.90 -11.12 -55.05
N ALA A 30 -9.06 -11.30 -54.38
CA ALA A 30 -9.67 -12.55 -53.88
C ALA A 30 -8.98 -13.26 -52.68
N ALA A 31 -9.49 -13.20 -51.44
CA ALA A 31 -10.75 -13.72 -50.87
C ALA A 31 -10.70 -15.17 -50.33
N CYS A 32 -11.62 -15.46 -49.39
CA CYS A 32 -12.05 -16.77 -48.85
C CYS A 32 -11.24 -17.41 -47.68
N ALA A 33 -11.76 -17.15 -46.48
CA ALA A 33 -12.10 -18.09 -45.38
C ALA A 33 -11.32 -19.42 -45.19
N GLY A 34 -10.87 -19.65 -43.95
CA GLY A 34 -10.57 -20.99 -43.45
C GLY A 34 -9.68 -21.03 -42.20
N SER A 35 -10.27 -21.22 -41.02
CA SER A 35 -9.60 -21.97 -39.95
C SER A 35 -9.88 -23.46 -40.19
N PRO A 36 -8.87 -24.33 -40.00
CA PRO A 36 -8.96 -25.17 -38.82
C PRO A 36 -7.63 -25.41 -38.10
N LEU A 37 -7.75 -25.94 -36.89
CA LEU A 37 -6.69 -26.45 -36.01
C LEU A 37 -5.71 -27.39 -36.73
N GLN A 38 -4.42 -27.30 -36.39
CA GLN A 38 -3.52 -28.44 -36.50
C GLN A 38 -2.55 -28.49 -35.31
N ARG A 39 -2.41 -29.68 -34.72
CA ARG A 39 -1.52 -29.95 -33.58
C ARG A 39 -0.05 -29.75 -33.95
N VAL A 40 0.74 -29.28 -32.99
CA VAL A 40 2.18 -29.55 -32.88
C VAL A 40 2.42 -30.33 -31.58
N ALA A 41 3.48 -31.13 -31.55
CA ALA A 41 3.64 -32.27 -30.65
C ALA A 41 3.69 -31.96 -29.15
N GLU A 42 3.30 -32.95 -28.35
CA GLU A 42 3.65 -33.05 -26.94
C GLU A 42 5.18 -33.19 -26.77
N SER A 43 5.79 -32.35 -25.94
CA SER A 43 7.14 -32.56 -25.41
C SER A 43 7.03 -32.95 -23.93
N THR A 44 7.17 -34.23 -23.64
CA THR A 44 7.17 -34.77 -22.27
C THR A 44 8.55 -34.59 -21.64
N ASP A 45 8.77 -33.43 -21.01
CA ASP A 45 9.81 -33.26 -20.01
C ASP A 45 9.16 -33.33 -18.61
N ASP A 46 9.44 -34.39 -17.87
CA ASP A 46 9.07 -34.48 -16.46
C ASP A 46 9.84 -33.43 -15.65
N PRO A 47 9.19 -32.64 -14.77
CA PRO A 47 9.89 -31.71 -13.89
C PRO A 47 10.64 -32.48 -12.80
N ALA A 48 11.87 -32.89 -13.12
CA ALA A 48 12.73 -33.69 -12.26
C ALA A 48 13.19 -32.89 -11.03
N GLY A 49 12.38 -32.94 -9.96
CA GLY A 49 12.76 -32.59 -8.59
C GLY A 49 13.22 -31.15 -8.39
N LEU A 50 12.27 -30.26 -8.10
CA LEU A 50 12.59 -28.98 -7.45
C LEU A 50 13.20 -29.24 -6.08
N THR A 51 14.54 -29.28 -6.02
CA THR A 51 15.27 -29.21 -4.75
C THR A 51 15.01 -27.86 -4.13
N ALA A 52 14.42 -27.83 -2.94
CA ALA A 52 14.18 -26.57 -2.22
C ALA A 52 15.49 -25.77 -2.12
N SER A 53 15.41 -24.48 -2.45
CA SER A 53 16.52 -23.54 -2.25
C SER A 53 16.97 -23.58 -0.79
N PRO A 54 18.29 -23.46 -0.51
CA PRO A 54 18.74 -23.30 0.87
C PRO A 54 18.07 -22.05 1.47
N ALA A 55 17.56 -22.16 2.70
CA ALA A 55 16.82 -21.08 3.34
C ALA A 55 17.67 -19.81 3.40
N VAL A 56 17.28 -18.80 2.63
CA VAL A 56 17.93 -17.49 2.61
C VAL A 56 17.69 -16.84 3.98
N SER A 57 18.75 -16.70 4.76
CA SER A 57 18.68 -15.98 6.03
C SER A 57 18.70 -14.48 5.73
N ALA A 58 17.79 -13.72 6.33
CA ALA A 58 17.82 -12.27 6.22
C ALA A 58 19.15 -11.68 6.73
N PRO A 59 19.63 -10.55 6.17
CA PRO A 59 20.68 -9.76 6.80
C PRO A 59 20.23 -9.32 8.21
N PRO A 60 21.17 -9.05 9.13
CA PRO A 60 20.82 -8.55 10.46
C PRO A 60 20.15 -7.17 10.34
N VAL A 61 19.02 -6.99 11.05
CA VAL A 61 18.36 -5.69 11.18
C VAL A 61 19.35 -4.69 11.80
N PRO A 62 19.51 -3.47 11.27
CA PRO A 62 20.29 -2.43 11.92
C PRO A 62 19.70 -2.11 13.30
N THR A 63 20.45 -2.40 14.37
CA THR A 63 20.07 -2.06 15.74
C THR A 63 20.66 -0.72 16.16
N ALA A 64 20.03 -0.06 17.14
CA ALA A 64 20.56 1.15 17.74
C ALA A 64 21.96 0.92 18.34
N ASP A 65 22.87 1.87 18.13
CA ASP A 65 24.22 1.82 18.68
C ASP A 65 24.29 2.24 20.16
N ALA A 66 25.50 2.30 20.72
CA ALA A 66 25.71 2.65 22.13
C ALA A 66 25.35 4.12 22.48
N ALA A 67 24.97 4.95 21.51
CA ALA A 67 24.42 6.29 21.69
C ALA A 67 22.91 6.35 21.36
N GLY A 68 22.26 5.21 21.11
CA GLY A 68 20.84 5.14 20.77
C GLY A 68 20.50 5.44 19.30
N ALA A 69 21.50 5.50 18.41
CA ALA A 69 21.29 5.84 17.00
C ALA A 69 21.26 4.59 16.10
N VAL A 70 20.20 4.45 15.29
CA VAL A 70 20.08 3.45 14.22
C VAL A 70 20.72 4.01 12.95
N ALA A 71 21.65 3.28 12.33
CA ALA A 71 22.33 3.71 11.12
C ALA A 71 21.66 3.15 9.85
N LEU A 72 21.25 4.04 8.93
CA LEU A 72 20.82 3.70 7.58
C LEU A 72 21.85 4.20 6.56
N TYR A 73 21.95 3.47 5.44
CA TYR A 73 22.86 3.79 4.33
C TYR A 73 22.07 3.93 3.03
N SER A 74 22.16 5.10 2.41
CA SER A 74 21.61 5.37 1.08
C SER A 74 22.64 6.18 0.28
N ALA A 75 22.25 6.62 -0.91
CA ALA A 75 22.80 7.83 -1.48
C ALA A 75 21.68 8.88 -1.64
N LEU A 76 22.06 10.10 -2.01
CA LEU A 76 21.18 11.16 -2.46
C LEU A 76 21.85 11.89 -3.63
N ASP A 77 21.17 11.93 -4.77
CA ASP A 77 21.65 12.60 -5.99
C ASP A 77 23.00 12.03 -6.49
N GLY A 78 23.24 10.73 -6.27
CA GLY A 78 24.50 10.03 -6.56
C GLY A 78 25.49 9.98 -5.39
N VAL A 79 25.34 10.82 -4.37
CA VAL A 79 26.32 10.94 -3.27
C VAL A 79 25.94 10.01 -2.11
N ALA A 80 26.81 9.03 -1.81
CA ALA A 80 26.62 8.08 -0.71
C ALA A 80 26.56 8.78 0.66
N ALA A 81 25.56 8.46 1.48
CA ALA A 81 25.27 9.13 2.74
C ALA A 81 24.89 8.13 3.86
N THR A 82 25.38 8.40 5.06
CA THR A 82 24.97 7.70 6.29
C THR A 82 23.98 8.57 7.04
N PHE A 83 22.85 8.00 7.44
CA PHE A 83 21.81 8.63 8.24
C PHE A 83 21.81 7.96 9.62
N ARG A 84 22.18 8.69 10.66
CA ARG A 84 22.15 8.24 12.05
C ARG A 84 20.89 8.79 12.70
N VAL A 85 19.92 7.91 12.93
CA VAL A 85 18.58 8.26 13.42
C VAL A 85 18.45 7.86 14.88
N GLY A 86 18.18 8.84 15.73
CA GLY A 86 17.92 8.64 17.15
C GLY A 86 19.04 9.11 18.08
N PRO A 87 18.81 9.02 19.41
CA PRO A 87 17.57 8.52 20.02
C PRO A 87 16.39 9.49 19.83
N ALA A 88 15.18 9.01 20.12
CA ALA A 88 13.98 9.84 20.20
C ALA A 88 13.77 10.31 21.65
N THR A 89 13.18 11.48 21.86
CA THR A 89 12.84 11.98 23.20
C THR A 89 11.50 12.70 23.19
N VAL A 90 10.72 12.56 24.26
CA VAL A 90 9.48 13.32 24.45
C VAL A 90 9.76 14.54 25.34
N GLN A 91 9.34 15.73 24.89
CA GLN A 91 9.37 16.96 25.68
C GLN A 91 8.16 17.86 25.38
N ASP A 92 7.56 18.42 26.44
CA ASP A 92 6.51 19.46 26.39
C ASP A 92 5.31 19.15 25.46
N GLY A 93 4.99 17.86 25.28
CA GLY A 93 3.91 17.36 24.44
C GLY A 93 4.32 16.84 23.06
N TYR A 94 5.61 16.89 22.71
CA TYR A 94 6.12 16.54 21.39
C TYR A 94 7.21 15.48 21.45
N THR A 95 7.29 14.61 20.43
CA THR A 95 8.42 13.71 20.21
C THR A 95 9.40 14.37 19.24
N LEU A 96 10.67 14.45 19.63
CA LEU A 96 11.77 14.94 18.79
C LEU A 96 12.72 13.79 18.47
N VAL A 97 13.15 13.68 17.21
CA VAL A 97 14.13 12.67 16.78
C VAL A 97 15.30 13.36 16.09
N ARG A 98 16.53 13.09 16.57
CA ARG A 98 17.75 13.58 15.92
C ARG A 98 18.06 12.75 14.68
N VAL A 99 18.31 13.40 13.54
CA VAL A 99 18.80 12.77 12.32
C VAL A 99 20.09 13.47 11.92
N GLU A 100 21.24 12.84 12.22
CA GLU A 100 22.54 13.27 11.72
C GLU A 100 22.79 12.63 10.35
N VAL A 101 23.18 13.43 9.36
CA VAL A 101 23.54 12.95 8.01
C VAL A 101 24.97 13.36 7.66
N SER A 102 25.76 12.40 7.17
CA SER A 102 27.17 12.58 6.81
C SER A 102 27.55 11.80 5.55
N THR A 103 28.70 12.13 4.96
CA THR A 103 29.26 11.40 3.81
C THR A 103 30.76 11.15 3.94
N ASP A 104 31.20 9.99 3.44
CA ASP A 104 32.60 9.68 3.18
C ASP A 104 33.02 10.02 1.72
N SER A 105 32.14 10.62 0.92
CA SER A 105 32.42 11.04 -0.46
C SER A 105 33.29 12.30 -0.52
N ASP A 106 33.98 12.47 -1.65
CA ASP A 106 34.63 13.74 -2.03
C ASP A 106 33.68 14.69 -2.80
N GLU A 107 32.42 14.27 -3.01
CA GLU A 107 31.34 15.06 -3.60
C GLU A 107 30.40 15.63 -2.51
N GLU A 108 29.70 16.72 -2.84
CA GLU A 108 28.89 17.51 -1.90
C GLU A 108 27.40 17.50 -2.28
N PHE A 109 26.49 17.51 -1.29
CA PHE A 109 25.03 17.50 -1.50
C PHE A 109 24.27 18.28 -0.41
N THR A 110 22.93 18.33 -0.50
CA THR A 110 22.03 18.94 0.50
C THR A 110 20.80 18.06 0.71
N LEU A 111 20.07 18.23 1.82
CA LEU A 111 18.85 17.45 2.12
C LEU A 111 17.56 18.10 1.57
N SER A 112 17.70 19.20 0.83
CA SER A 112 16.63 20.12 0.39
C SER A 112 15.46 19.49 -0.35
N SER A 113 15.62 18.30 -0.92
CA SER A 113 14.53 17.51 -1.53
C SER A 113 14.51 16.04 -1.11
N ALA A 114 15.27 15.66 -0.07
CA ALA A 114 15.31 14.30 0.46
C ALA A 114 14.00 13.93 1.17
N PHE A 115 13.52 14.83 2.03
CA PHE A 115 12.41 14.58 2.97
C PHE A 115 11.07 15.21 2.55
N SER A 116 10.96 15.75 1.34
CA SER A 116 9.77 16.48 0.88
C SER A 116 8.54 15.59 0.67
N GLY A 117 7.46 15.90 1.41
CA GLY A 117 6.15 15.26 1.30
C GLY A 117 5.27 15.94 0.23
N SER A 118 4.04 16.32 0.60
CA SER A 118 3.23 17.25 -0.19
C SER A 118 3.96 18.60 -0.33
N SER A 119 4.36 19.19 0.79
CA SER A 119 5.21 20.39 0.87
C SER A 119 6.64 20.11 0.37
N PRO A 120 7.16 20.89 -0.61
CA PRO A 120 8.55 20.83 -1.04
C PRO A 120 9.46 21.62 -0.09
N TYR A 121 10.72 21.20 0.03
CA TYR A 121 11.74 21.84 0.88
C TYR A 121 11.47 21.81 2.40
N THR A 122 10.63 20.88 2.85
CA THR A 122 10.30 20.64 4.27
C THR A 122 10.61 19.20 4.69
N MET A 123 10.49 18.91 5.99
CA MET A 123 10.62 17.55 6.56
C MET A 123 9.33 16.70 6.50
N ARG A 124 8.17 17.34 6.22
CA ARG A 124 6.80 16.78 6.11
C ARG A 124 6.58 15.46 5.33
N GLY A 125 7.58 14.89 4.67
CA GLY A 125 7.52 13.54 4.08
C GLY A 125 7.96 12.41 5.02
N MET A 126 8.74 12.75 6.06
CA MET A 126 9.04 11.87 7.18
C MET A 126 7.82 11.62 8.06
N ARG A 127 7.76 10.46 8.71
CA ARG A 127 6.69 10.04 9.62
C ARG A 127 7.29 9.20 10.72
N LEU A 128 6.94 9.49 11.97
CA LEU A 128 7.20 8.59 13.09
C LEU A 128 6.10 7.52 13.10
N LEU A 129 6.46 6.29 13.42
CA LEU A 129 5.53 5.17 13.50
C LEU A 129 5.74 4.47 14.86
N SER A 130 4.63 3.98 15.42
CA SER A 130 4.65 2.97 16.48
C SER A 130 3.95 1.75 15.91
N LEU A 131 4.68 0.94 15.13
CA LEU A 131 4.09 -0.19 14.39
C LEU A 131 3.52 -1.27 15.33
N ARG A 132 4.02 -1.36 16.57
CA ARG A 132 3.46 -2.24 17.61
C ARG A 132 2.10 -1.77 18.15
N GLN A 133 1.77 -0.48 18.02
CA GLN A 133 0.48 0.11 18.42
C GLN A 133 -0.41 0.45 17.21
N SER A 134 0.01 0.14 15.98
CA SER A 134 -0.64 0.58 14.73
C SER A 134 -0.79 2.11 14.60
N LEU A 135 0.17 2.91 15.08
CA LEU A 135 0.07 4.39 15.01
C LEU A 135 1.09 5.01 14.05
N VAL A 136 0.70 6.15 13.46
CA VAL A 136 1.56 7.04 12.66
C VAL A 136 1.38 8.48 13.10
N PHE A 137 2.50 9.19 13.24
CA PHE A 137 2.58 10.59 13.61
C PHE A 137 3.26 11.33 12.42
N PRO A 138 2.51 12.15 11.67
CA PRO A 138 3.07 13.04 10.65
C PRO A 138 4.02 14.08 11.26
N GLU A 139 5.00 14.51 10.47
CA GLU A 139 5.98 15.51 10.89
C GLU A 139 5.35 16.92 10.93
N LEU A 140 5.63 17.67 12.00
CA LEU A 140 4.91 18.89 12.40
C LEU A 140 5.54 20.21 11.93
N GLY A 141 6.82 20.21 11.58
CA GLY A 141 7.61 21.42 11.37
C GLY A 141 7.79 21.81 9.91
N ASP A 142 7.42 23.03 9.55
CA ASP A 142 7.75 23.60 8.22
C ASP A 142 9.18 24.16 8.13
N ARG A 143 10.01 23.92 9.14
CA ARG A 143 11.42 24.34 9.16
C ARG A 143 12.25 23.64 8.08
N SER A 144 13.24 24.39 7.61
CA SER A 144 14.19 23.96 6.57
C SER A 144 15.66 24.23 6.93
N ASP A 145 15.95 24.51 8.20
CA ASP A 145 17.31 24.53 8.74
C ASP A 145 17.99 23.16 8.54
N GLY A 146 19.29 23.16 8.25
CA GLY A 146 20.02 21.96 7.83
C GLY A 146 19.69 21.50 6.40
N LEU A 147 18.44 21.64 5.92
CA LEU A 147 18.05 21.10 4.61
C LEU A 147 18.81 21.73 3.43
N PHE A 148 19.22 23.00 3.55
CA PHE A 148 20.00 23.71 2.53
C PHE A 148 21.51 23.74 2.81
N ASP A 149 21.98 23.18 3.93
CA ASP A 149 23.39 23.20 4.29
C ASP A 149 24.19 22.13 3.51
N THR A 150 25.44 22.47 3.15
CA THR A 150 26.31 21.60 2.36
C THR A 150 26.91 20.48 3.21
N ILE A 151 26.48 19.25 2.93
CA ILE A 151 27.09 18.03 3.48
C ILE A 151 28.30 17.68 2.60
N SER A 152 29.43 17.42 3.25
CA SER A 152 30.72 17.14 2.64
C SER A 152 31.50 16.12 3.49
N ARG A 153 32.65 15.64 3.00
CA ARG A 153 33.56 14.80 3.80
C ARG A 153 34.04 15.39 5.13
N LEU A 154 33.83 16.69 5.34
CA LEU A 154 34.28 17.45 6.50
C LEU A 154 33.12 18.03 7.33
N SER A 155 31.86 17.76 6.96
CA SER A 155 30.65 18.25 7.64
C SER A 155 29.56 17.19 7.70
N SER A 156 29.04 16.93 8.91
CA SER A 156 27.68 16.39 9.07
C SER A 156 26.67 17.53 9.24
N VAL A 157 25.41 17.24 8.94
CA VAL A 157 24.26 18.13 9.16
C VAL A 157 23.29 17.39 10.08
N GLU A 158 22.69 18.11 11.02
CA GLU A 158 21.65 17.57 11.91
C GLU A 158 20.31 18.22 11.59
N VAL A 159 19.27 17.40 11.49
CA VAL A 159 17.88 17.86 11.42
C VAL A 159 17.05 17.18 12.51
N PHE A 160 16.01 17.89 12.96
CA PHE A 160 15.18 17.48 14.09
C PHE A 160 13.71 17.56 13.68
N PRO A 161 13.18 16.55 12.97
CA PRO A 161 11.73 16.41 12.79
C PRO A 161 11.02 16.32 14.14
N VAL A 162 9.86 16.97 14.21
CA VAL A 162 9.03 17.02 15.43
C VAL A 162 7.69 16.35 15.14
N PHE A 163 7.18 15.62 16.12
CA PHE A 163 5.92 14.86 16.06
C PHE A 163 5.13 15.12 17.35
N GLU A 164 3.84 14.76 17.39
CA GLU A 164 3.11 14.66 18.66
C GLU A 164 3.78 13.64 19.62
N ALA A 165 3.49 13.74 20.91
CA ALA A 165 4.02 12.80 21.91
C ALA A 165 3.55 11.36 21.64
N VAL A 166 4.51 10.43 21.58
CA VAL A 166 4.23 9.01 21.78
C VAL A 166 3.85 8.74 23.24
N GLY A 167 3.14 7.64 23.50
CA GLY A 167 2.71 7.28 24.85
C GLY A 167 3.86 6.96 25.80
N ASP A 168 3.64 7.17 27.11
CA ASP A 168 4.61 6.87 28.18
C ASP A 168 5.06 5.38 28.22
N ASP A 169 4.36 4.49 27.51
CA ASP A 169 4.64 3.07 27.38
C ASP A 169 5.50 2.70 26.15
N VAL A 170 5.83 3.66 25.28
CA VAL A 170 6.55 3.43 24.02
C VAL A 170 8.06 3.45 24.23
N GLU A 171 8.66 2.28 24.44
CA GLU A 171 10.13 2.13 24.59
C GLU A 171 10.89 2.34 23.26
N THR A 172 10.27 2.03 22.11
CA THR A 172 10.88 2.11 20.78
C THR A 172 9.90 2.56 19.71
N VAL A 173 10.40 3.33 18.75
CA VAL A 173 9.66 3.84 17.58
C VAL A 173 10.39 3.51 16.27
N GLU A 174 9.67 3.61 15.15
CA GLU A 174 10.25 3.57 13.82
C GLU A 174 10.20 4.96 13.18
N LEU A 175 11.27 5.42 12.51
CA LEU A 175 11.23 6.63 11.68
C LEU A 175 11.23 6.26 10.20
N PHE A 176 10.18 6.64 9.47
CA PHE A 176 10.12 6.56 8.02
C PHE A 176 10.84 7.76 7.39
N LEU A 177 11.88 7.51 6.59
CA LEU A 177 12.61 8.52 5.82
C LEU A 177 12.42 8.25 4.31
N PRO A 178 11.64 9.07 3.58
CA PRO A 178 11.38 8.83 2.16
C PRO A 178 12.68 8.82 1.36
N SER A 179 12.75 7.93 0.37
CA SER A 179 13.96 7.71 -0.46
C SER A 179 15.20 7.17 0.27
N VAL A 180 15.13 6.88 1.58
CA VAL A 180 16.26 6.42 2.40
C VAL A 180 15.97 5.06 3.06
N GLY A 181 14.84 4.91 3.74
CA GLY A 181 14.53 3.68 4.48
C GLY A 181 13.55 3.89 5.63
N VAL A 182 13.43 2.87 6.47
CA VAL A 182 12.79 2.99 7.79
C VAL A 182 13.84 2.62 8.84
N ALA A 183 14.11 3.52 9.79
CA ALA A 183 14.96 3.24 10.93
C ALA A 183 14.10 2.53 11.98
N VAL A 184 14.39 1.25 12.23
CA VAL A 184 13.58 0.38 13.09
C VAL A 184 14.18 0.27 14.49
N GLY A 185 13.35 0.30 15.53
CA GLY A 185 13.81 0.15 16.91
C GLY A 185 14.63 1.33 17.41
N VAL A 186 14.28 2.55 16.99
CA VAL A 186 14.85 3.79 17.54
C VAL A 186 14.36 3.92 18.98
N PRO A 187 15.25 3.95 19.99
CA PRO A 187 14.84 4.00 21.40
C PRO A 187 14.26 5.38 21.74
N VAL A 188 13.22 5.38 22.57
CA VAL A 188 12.71 6.58 23.24
C VAL A 188 13.41 6.70 24.59
N VAL A 189 14.02 7.86 24.84
CA VAL A 189 14.78 8.16 26.07
C VAL A 189 14.27 9.45 26.72
N SER A 190 14.72 9.75 27.94
CA SER A 190 14.44 11.02 28.60
C SER A 190 15.31 12.16 28.01
N PRO A 191 14.88 13.44 28.14
CA PRO A 191 15.61 14.57 27.56
C PRO A 191 17.08 14.68 27.99
N GLU A 192 17.43 14.27 29.21
CA GLU A 192 18.81 14.27 29.69
C GLU A 192 19.72 13.20 29.04
N ASP A 193 19.14 12.09 28.57
CA ASP A 193 19.86 11.00 27.88
C ASP A 193 19.80 11.14 26.35
N ALA A 194 18.97 12.06 25.81
CA ALA A 194 18.78 12.28 24.38
C ALA A 194 20.04 12.77 23.62
N GLY A 195 21.00 13.36 24.34
CA GLY A 195 22.25 13.87 23.76
C GLY A 195 22.12 15.18 22.98
N PHE A 196 20.98 15.87 23.07
CA PHE A 196 20.75 17.22 22.52
C PHE A 196 19.78 18.01 23.42
N GLU A 197 19.88 19.33 23.39
CA GLU A 197 19.01 20.24 24.18
C GLU A 197 17.60 20.31 23.56
N ALA A 198 16.78 19.29 23.79
CA ALA A 198 15.46 19.13 23.17
C ALA A 198 14.54 20.36 23.37
N GLY A 199 14.62 21.03 24.52
CA GLY A 199 13.91 22.27 24.80
C GLY A 199 14.38 23.47 23.98
N GLU A 200 15.66 23.55 23.62
CA GLU A 200 16.14 24.58 22.70
C GLU A 200 15.60 24.30 21.29
N VAL A 201 15.77 23.06 20.80
CA VAL A 201 15.26 22.61 19.48
C VAL A 201 13.75 22.89 19.34
N LEU A 202 12.96 22.56 20.37
CA LEU A 202 11.52 22.78 20.40
C LEU A 202 11.15 24.27 20.49
N SER A 203 11.92 25.09 21.23
CA SER A 203 11.63 26.52 21.39
C SER A 203 11.72 27.33 20.09
N VAL A 204 12.50 26.84 19.12
CA VAL A 204 12.61 27.41 17.77
C VAL A 204 11.86 26.61 16.71
N ALA A 205 11.10 25.57 17.07
CA ALA A 205 10.34 24.76 16.12
C ALA A 205 9.10 25.49 15.59
N GLU A 206 9.04 25.70 14.27
CA GLU A 206 7.88 26.25 13.55
C GLU A 206 6.82 25.15 13.34
N ILE A 207 6.25 24.71 14.46
CA ILE A 207 5.17 23.71 14.54
C ILE A 207 3.84 24.36 14.15
N ASP A 208 3.18 23.80 13.15
CA ASP A 208 1.76 24.05 12.92
C ASP A 208 0.94 23.41 14.06
N ARG A 209 0.13 24.24 14.73
CA ARG A 209 -0.76 23.87 15.85
C ARG A 209 -2.23 24.15 15.54
N GLU A 210 -2.54 24.54 14.31
CA GLU A 210 -3.91 24.76 13.83
C GLU A 210 -4.36 23.62 12.90
N ALA A 211 -3.42 22.92 12.25
CA ALA A 211 -3.64 21.57 11.73
C ALA A 211 -3.87 20.56 12.86
N ASP A 212 -4.85 19.67 12.69
CA ASP A 212 -5.02 18.46 13.51
C ASP A 212 -3.95 17.43 13.06
N PRO A 213 -2.99 17.06 13.91
CA PRO A 213 -1.81 16.30 13.49
C PRO A 213 -1.90 14.80 13.80
N GLY A 214 -3.00 14.31 14.36
CA GLY A 214 -3.09 12.94 14.87
C GLY A 214 -2.50 12.77 16.28
N PRO A 215 -1.91 11.61 16.64
CA PRO A 215 -1.62 10.44 15.79
C PRO A 215 -2.84 9.84 15.11
N TYR A 216 -2.60 9.20 13.97
CA TYR A 216 -3.61 8.48 13.19
C TYR A 216 -3.37 6.97 13.29
N ARG A 217 -4.44 6.16 13.26
CA ARG A 217 -4.29 4.71 13.21
C ARG A 217 -3.99 4.21 11.78
N LEU A 218 -3.07 3.25 11.69
CA LEU A 218 -2.62 2.63 10.44
C LEU A 218 -3.64 1.63 9.93
N SER A 219 -4.36 2.04 8.89
CA SER A 219 -5.29 1.23 8.11
C SER A 219 -4.60 0.36 7.07
N SER A 220 -5.32 -0.66 6.58
CA SER A 220 -4.77 -1.62 5.63
C SER A 220 -5.82 -2.39 4.83
N LEU A 221 -5.62 -2.51 3.52
CA LEU A 221 -6.37 -3.41 2.65
C LEU A 221 -5.61 -4.70 2.31
N VAL A 222 -6.28 -5.84 2.47
CA VAL A 222 -5.84 -7.16 2.00
C VAL A 222 -6.88 -7.71 1.01
N VAL A 223 -6.45 -8.13 -0.19
CA VAL A 223 -7.34 -8.54 -1.29
C VAL A 223 -7.05 -9.97 -1.71
N ALA A 224 -8.08 -10.81 -1.85
CA ALA A 224 -7.93 -12.16 -2.37
C ALA A 224 -7.48 -12.15 -3.84
N THR A 225 -6.52 -12.99 -4.21
CA THR A 225 -5.93 -12.95 -5.57
C THR A 225 -6.81 -13.54 -6.67
N ASP A 226 -7.90 -14.20 -6.29
CA ASP A 226 -9.00 -14.65 -7.15
C ASP A 226 -10.19 -13.65 -7.20
N GLY A 227 -10.16 -12.57 -6.41
CA GLY A 227 -11.25 -11.60 -6.29
C GLY A 227 -12.44 -12.07 -5.45
N SER A 228 -12.28 -13.12 -4.63
CA SER A 228 -13.35 -13.65 -3.78
C SER A 228 -13.73 -12.75 -2.59
N TYR A 229 -12.76 -12.08 -1.98
CA TYR A 229 -12.96 -11.10 -0.91
C TYR A 229 -11.89 -10.00 -0.89
N ASP A 230 -12.18 -8.95 -0.14
CA ASP A 230 -11.20 -8.03 0.41
C ASP A 230 -11.51 -7.72 1.88
N THR A 231 -10.49 -7.33 2.64
CA THR A 231 -10.57 -6.99 4.06
C THR A 231 -9.87 -5.66 4.26
N ASP A 232 -10.66 -4.61 4.49
CA ASP A 232 -10.18 -3.30 4.92
C ASP A 232 -10.24 -3.20 6.45
N VAL A 233 -9.23 -2.59 7.04
CA VAL A 233 -9.13 -2.34 8.49
C VAL A 233 -8.85 -0.85 8.64
N ASP A 234 -9.72 -0.13 9.32
CA ASP A 234 -9.56 1.30 9.62
C ASP A 234 -9.25 1.53 11.11
N GLU A 235 -9.45 2.76 11.60
CA GLU A 235 -9.21 3.12 12.99
C GLU A 235 -10.21 2.50 13.98
N GLU A 236 -11.51 2.55 13.66
CA GLU A 236 -12.59 2.09 14.54
C GLU A 236 -13.21 0.76 14.09
N SER A 237 -12.93 0.31 12.86
CA SER A 237 -13.69 -0.72 12.17
C SER A 237 -12.85 -1.72 11.37
N THR A 238 -13.50 -2.78 10.92
CA THR A 238 -12.98 -3.70 9.90
C THR A 238 -14.13 -4.10 8.99
N THR A 239 -13.94 -3.97 7.68
CA THR A 239 -14.93 -4.36 6.67
C THR A 239 -14.37 -5.51 5.84
N VAL A 240 -15.04 -6.66 5.88
CA VAL A 240 -14.77 -7.76 4.93
C VAL A 240 -15.82 -7.68 3.83
N THR A 241 -15.40 -7.31 2.63
CA THR A 241 -16.26 -7.32 1.43
C THR A 241 -16.14 -8.69 0.77
N VAL A 242 -17.26 -9.36 0.53
CA VAL A 242 -17.29 -10.65 -0.19
C VAL A 242 -17.94 -10.47 -1.56
N SER A 243 -17.30 -11.01 -2.59
CA SER A 243 -17.74 -10.88 -3.98
C SER A 243 -19.05 -11.63 -4.20
N GLY A 244 -20.06 -10.95 -4.76
CA GLY A 244 -21.37 -11.55 -5.03
C GLY A 244 -21.29 -12.68 -6.06
N ASP A 245 -20.41 -12.55 -7.05
CA ASP A 245 -20.20 -13.54 -8.12
C ASP A 245 -19.53 -14.83 -7.63
N VAL A 246 -18.80 -14.77 -6.50
CA VAL A 246 -18.19 -15.94 -5.85
C VAL A 246 -19.09 -16.49 -4.74
N THR A 247 -19.79 -15.61 -4.02
CA THR A 247 -20.61 -15.99 -2.84
C THR A 247 -21.96 -16.59 -3.25
N PHE A 248 -22.53 -16.25 -4.41
CA PHE A 248 -23.86 -16.67 -4.84
C PHE A 248 -23.88 -17.31 -6.24
N GLY A 249 -24.93 -18.07 -6.53
CA GLY A 249 -25.28 -18.39 -7.91
C GLY A 249 -25.76 -17.16 -8.69
N SER A 250 -25.60 -17.17 -10.02
CA SER A 250 -26.15 -16.15 -10.92
C SER A 250 -27.66 -15.96 -10.67
N ASP A 251 -28.07 -14.71 -10.43
CA ASP A 251 -29.45 -14.33 -10.05
C ASP A 251 -30.03 -15.12 -8.85
N SER A 252 -29.17 -15.62 -7.96
CA SER A 252 -29.57 -16.42 -6.80
C SER A 252 -29.24 -15.75 -5.47
N THR A 253 -29.95 -16.20 -4.44
CA THR A 253 -29.69 -15.95 -3.01
C THR A 253 -29.14 -17.20 -2.31
N GLU A 254 -29.09 -18.35 -3.00
CA GLU A 254 -28.40 -19.55 -2.52
C GLU A 254 -26.88 -19.34 -2.55
N LEU A 255 -26.22 -19.62 -1.42
CA LEU A 255 -24.77 -19.54 -1.27
C LEU A 255 -24.06 -20.60 -2.13
N SER A 256 -22.91 -20.23 -2.67
CA SER A 256 -22.08 -21.11 -3.48
C SER A 256 -21.31 -22.14 -2.62
N ALA A 257 -20.75 -23.17 -3.26
CA ALA A 257 -19.86 -24.12 -2.61
C ALA A 257 -18.52 -23.52 -2.13
N GLN A 258 -18.21 -22.27 -2.49
CA GLN A 258 -17.02 -21.53 -2.05
C GLN A 258 -17.34 -20.52 -0.94
N ALA A 259 -18.62 -20.23 -0.68
CA ALA A 259 -19.03 -19.22 0.31
C ALA A 259 -18.47 -19.52 1.72
N ASP A 260 -18.38 -20.78 2.14
CA ASP A 260 -17.82 -21.14 3.45
C ASP A 260 -16.33 -20.77 3.59
N GLU A 261 -15.53 -20.95 2.54
CA GLU A 261 -14.09 -20.62 2.53
C GLU A 261 -13.87 -19.11 2.57
N VAL A 262 -14.75 -18.35 1.92
CA VAL A 262 -14.76 -16.88 1.94
C VAL A 262 -15.27 -16.34 3.29
N LEU A 263 -16.38 -16.86 3.81
CA LEU A 263 -16.96 -16.45 5.10
C LEU A 263 -16.06 -16.84 6.29
N ALA A 264 -15.20 -17.85 6.16
CA ALA A 264 -14.16 -18.14 7.14
C ALA A 264 -13.21 -16.93 7.38
N LYS A 265 -13.03 -16.04 6.40
CA LYS A 265 -12.24 -14.80 6.56
C LYS A 265 -12.97 -13.74 7.40
N VAL A 266 -14.30 -13.68 7.30
CA VAL A 266 -15.12 -12.88 8.21
C VAL A 266 -15.01 -13.44 9.64
N VAL A 267 -15.11 -14.77 9.80
CA VAL A 267 -14.94 -15.44 11.11
C VAL A 267 -13.54 -15.19 11.70
N GLU A 268 -12.50 -15.19 10.87
CA GLU A 268 -11.13 -14.84 11.28
C GLU A 268 -11.09 -13.44 11.92
N GLN A 269 -11.71 -12.42 11.32
CA GLN A 269 -11.75 -11.06 11.89
C GLN A 269 -12.67 -10.98 13.12
N LEU A 270 -13.84 -11.62 13.11
CA LEU A 270 -14.76 -11.66 14.25
C LEU A 270 -14.09 -12.23 15.51
N THR A 271 -13.20 -13.22 15.38
CA THR A 271 -12.48 -13.81 16.52
C THR A 271 -11.38 -12.90 17.10
N ARG A 272 -10.96 -11.84 16.39
CA ARG A 272 -9.99 -10.84 16.89
C ARG A 272 -10.59 -9.86 17.91
N TYR A 273 -11.93 -9.81 18.02
CA TYR A 273 -12.65 -8.89 18.91
C TYR A 273 -13.64 -9.66 19.81
N PRO A 274 -13.15 -10.45 20.79
CA PRO A 274 -13.99 -11.28 21.65
C PRO A 274 -14.99 -10.50 22.54
N SER A 275 -14.78 -9.19 22.77
CA SER A 275 -15.82 -8.33 23.37
C SER A 275 -17.04 -8.11 22.46
N GLY A 276 -16.92 -8.40 21.17
CA GLY A 276 -17.89 -8.15 20.13
C GLY A 276 -18.13 -6.66 19.87
N GLY A 277 -19.14 -6.36 19.07
CA GLY A 277 -19.35 -5.03 18.52
C GLY A 277 -20.76 -4.80 18.00
N LYS A 278 -20.86 -3.90 17.03
CA LYS A 278 -21.93 -3.94 16.01
C LYS A 278 -21.43 -4.76 14.82
N LEU A 279 -22.31 -5.51 14.20
CA LEU A 279 -22.07 -6.23 12.97
C LEU A 279 -23.12 -5.81 11.94
N SER A 280 -22.70 -5.20 10.84
CA SER A 280 -23.60 -4.75 9.77
C SER A 280 -23.32 -5.55 8.51
N VAL A 281 -24.30 -6.33 8.07
CA VAL A 281 -24.23 -7.12 6.83
C VAL A 281 -25.06 -6.41 5.76
N THR A 282 -24.38 -5.80 4.79
CA THR A 282 -25.00 -4.93 3.79
C THR A 282 -24.85 -5.51 2.39
N GLY A 283 -25.95 -5.79 1.71
CA GLY A 283 -25.94 -6.31 0.35
C GLY A 283 -26.06 -5.20 -0.69
N HIS A 284 -25.41 -5.36 -1.85
CA HIS A 284 -25.46 -4.42 -2.97
C HIS A 284 -25.61 -5.15 -4.32
N THR A 285 -26.06 -4.42 -5.34
CA THR A 285 -26.14 -4.87 -6.74
C THR A 285 -25.42 -3.89 -7.67
N ASP A 286 -25.32 -4.25 -8.94
CA ASP A 286 -25.04 -3.35 -10.04
C ASP A 286 -26.31 -2.64 -10.57
N ASP A 287 -26.16 -1.84 -11.63
CA ASP A 287 -27.18 -1.02 -12.30
C ASP A 287 -28.09 -1.81 -13.28
N VAL A 288 -28.31 -3.10 -13.00
CA VAL A 288 -29.08 -4.00 -13.86
C VAL A 288 -30.41 -4.35 -13.17
N ASP A 289 -31.50 -4.40 -13.95
CA ASP A 289 -32.89 -4.57 -13.49
C ASP A 289 -33.47 -3.36 -12.70
N GLU A 290 -34.59 -3.53 -11.98
CA GLU A 290 -35.35 -2.43 -11.37
C GLU A 290 -34.95 -2.18 -9.90
N GLU A 291 -34.94 -0.92 -9.42
CA GLU A 291 -34.47 -0.55 -8.08
C GLU A 291 -35.14 -1.36 -6.94
N ASP A 292 -36.47 -1.56 -7.00
CA ASP A 292 -37.22 -2.35 -6.01
C ASP A 292 -36.80 -3.84 -6.02
N TYR A 293 -36.42 -4.38 -7.19
CA TYR A 293 -35.90 -5.74 -7.33
C TYR A 293 -34.49 -5.83 -6.73
N ASN A 294 -33.61 -4.91 -7.11
CA ASN A 294 -32.24 -4.80 -6.59
C ASN A 294 -32.19 -4.62 -5.07
N ARG A 295 -33.10 -3.80 -4.52
CA ARG A 295 -33.31 -3.65 -3.07
C ARG A 295 -33.63 -4.99 -2.40
N THR A 296 -34.58 -5.74 -2.97
CA THR A 296 -35.06 -7.01 -2.44
C THR A 296 -34.00 -8.12 -2.55
N LEU A 297 -33.34 -8.24 -3.70
CA LEU A 297 -32.29 -9.24 -3.96
C LEU A 297 -31.08 -9.03 -3.04
N SER A 298 -30.65 -7.78 -2.87
CA SER A 298 -29.51 -7.45 -2.00
C SER A 298 -29.81 -7.72 -0.51
N GLU A 299 -31.01 -7.41 -0.02
CA GLU A 299 -31.41 -7.71 1.36
C GLU A 299 -31.42 -9.22 1.63
N GLN A 300 -31.93 -10.02 0.69
CA GLN A 300 -31.94 -11.49 0.82
C GLN A 300 -30.52 -12.10 0.77
N ARG A 301 -29.62 -11.56 -0.07
CA ARG A 301 -28.20 -11.97 -0.07
C ARG A 301 -27.50 -11.63 1.24
N ALA A 302 -27.74 -10.44 1.78
CA ALA A 302 -27.22 -10.03 3.08
C ALA A 302 -27.73 -10.95 4.21
N GLN A 303 -29.02 -11.32 4.20
CA GLN A 303 -29.58 -12.24 5.18
C GLN A 303 -28.94 -13.63 5.09
N ALA A 304 -28.76 -14.17 3.88
CA ALA A 304 -28.12 -15.48 3.70
C ALA A 304 -26.67 -15.53 4.24
N VAL A 305 -25.91 -14.44 4.08
CA VAL A 305 -24.57 -14.28 4.68
C VAL A 305 -24.65 -14.20 6.20
N ALA A 306 -25.56 -13.38 6.75
CA ALA A 306 -25.72 -13.24 8.20
C ALA A 306 -26.14 -14.55 8.89
N ASP A 307 -27.10 -15.26 8.31
CA ASP A 307 -27.55 -16.58 8.78
C ASP A 307 -26.40 -17.59 8.78
N ARG A 308 -25.62 -17.66 7.69
CA ARG A 308 -24.49 -18.59 7.57
C ARG A 308 -23.35 -18.25 8.53
N LEU A 309 -23.05 -16.97 8.77
CA LEU A 309 -22.07 -16.56 9.78
C LEU A 309 -22.49 -17.01 11.19
N GLY A 310 -23.79 -16.97 11.52
CA GLY A 310 -24.34 -17.51 12.77
C GLY A 310 -24.32 -19.04 12.88
N GLU A 311 -24.14 -19.77 11.78
CA GLU A 311 -23.87 -21.21 11.79
C GLU A 311 -22.36 -21.54 11.92
N LEU A 312 -21.49 -20.64 11.46
CA LEU A 312 -20.03 -20.82 11.45
C LEU A 312 -19.35 -20.34 12.75
N THR A 313 -19.90 -19.34 13.44
CA THR A 313 -19.34 -18.81 14.70
C THR A 313 -20.42 -18.23 15.64
N ASP A 314 -20.09 -18.04 16.92
CA ASP A 314 -21.01 -17.43 17.87
C ASP A 314 -21.06 -15.89 17.72
N LEU A 315 -22.19 -15.40 17.22
CA LEU A 315 -22.48 -13.97 17.09
C LEU A 315 -23.12 -13.36 18.35
N SER A 316 -23.24 -14.08 19.47
CA SER A 316 -23.95 -13.61 20.69
C SER A 316 -23.42 -12.30 21.29
N SER A 317 -22.15 -11.97 21.06
CA SER A 317 -21.53 -10.70 21.48
C SER A 317 -21.70 -9.56 20.48
N TRP A 318 -22.26 -9.79 19.30
CA TRP A 318 -22.37 -8.84 18.20
C TRP A 318 -23.83 -8.39 17.98
N ASP A 319 -24.07 -7.09 18.10
CA ASP A 319 -25.36 -6.46 17.74
C ASP A 319 -25.47 -6.49 16.21
N THR A 320 -26.15 -7.52 15.69
CA THR A 320 -26.10 -7.90 14.28
C THR A 320 -27.30 -7.35 13.51
N SER A 321 -27.03 -6.67 12.41
CA SER A 321 -28.03 -6.03 11.53
C SER A 321 -27.80 -6.41 10.06
N VAL A 322 -28.89 -6.42 9.30
CA VAL A 322 -28.93 -6.83 7.88
C VAL A 322 -29.64 -5.73 7.08
N THR A 323 -29.16 -5.40 5.87
CA THR A 323 -29.79 -4.38 5.01
C THR A 323 -29.47 -4.61 3.53
N GLY A 324 -30.48 -4.41 2.65
CA GLY A 324 -30.27 -4.30 1.20
C GLY A 324 -30.11 -2.85 0.74
N LYS A 325 -29.04 -2.56 -0.01
CA LYS A 325 -28.80 -1.25 -0.65
C LYS A 325 -29.10 -1.23 -2.14
N GLY A 326 -29.20 -2.39 -2.79
CA GLY A 326 -29.30 -2.48 -4.25
C GLY A 326 -28.16 -1.71 -4.92
N GLU A 327 -28.50 -0.94 -5.96
CA GLU A 327 -27.56 -0.09 -6.71
C GLU A 327 -27.26 1.26 -6.04
N SER A 328 -27.97 1.66 -4.97
CA SER A 328 -27.95 3.06 -4.50
C SER A 328 -26.65 3.49 -3.81
N GLU A 329 -25.74 2.55 -3.54
CA GLU A 329 -24.41 2.77 -2.96
C GLU A 329 -23.37 1.91 -3.72
N PRO A 330 -22.94 2.36 -4.92
CA PRO A 330 -21.95 1.67 -5.73
C PRO A 330 -20.54 1.89 -5.18
N ARG A 331 -19.69 0.85 -5.22
CA ARG A 331 -18.26 0.92 -4.92
C ARG A 331 -17.46 1.47 -6.11
N ALA A 332 -17.96 1.25 -7.33
CA ALA A 332 -17.36 1.74 -8.57
C ALA A 332 -18.42 2.43 -9.45
N GLU A 333 -18.13 3.65 -9.89
CA GLU A 333 -19.00 4.38 -10.83
C GLU A 333 -18.95 3.80 -12.25
N GLY A 334 -20.09 3.87 -12.95
CA GLY A 334 -20.20 3.52 -14.36
C GLY A 334 -20.71 2.11 -14.62
N THR A 335 -20.75 1.74 -15.90
CA THR A 335 -21.50 0.59 -16.41
C THR A 335 -20.63 -0.44 -17.13
N SER A 336 -19.32 -0.44 -16.86
CA SER A 336 -18.39 -1.46 -17.36
C SER A 336 -18.52 -2.75 -16.55
N ASP A 337 -18.16 -3.89 -17.14
CA ASP A 337 -18.32 -5.19 -16.49
C ASP A 337 -17.48 -5.29 -15.20
N GLU A 338 -16.33 -4.60 -15.15
CA GLU A 338 -15.48 -4.49 -13.95
C GLU A 338 -16.14 -3.67 -12.84
N ALA A 339 -16.75 -2.52 -13.16
CA ALA A 339 -17.47 -1.70 -12.18
C ALA A 339 -18.69 -2.44 -11.62
N ARG A 340 -19.42 -3.15 -12.49
CA ARG A 340 -20.56 -3.98 -12.12
C ARG A 340 -20.16 -5.15 -11.21
N ALA A 341 -19.08 -5.85 -11.52
CA ALA A 341 -18.54 -6.90 -10.65
C ALA A 341 -18.12 -6.35 -9.27
N ALA A 342 -17.48 -5.18 -9.22
CA ALA A 342 -17.14 -4.51 -7.96
C ALA A 342 -18.38 -4.04 -7.15
N ASN A 343 -19.50 -3.79 -7.82
CA ASN A 343 -20.75 -3.35 -7.18
C ASN A 343 -21.59 -4.51 -6.61
N ARG A 344 -21.61 -5.67 -7.28
CA ARG A 344 -22.29 -6.91 -6.82
C ARG A 344 -21.51 -7.56 -5.66
N ARG A 345 -21.82 -7.16 -4.42
CA ARG A 345 -21.09 -7.58 -3.22
C ARG A 345 -21.99 -7.70 -1.97
N VAL A 346 -21.44 -8.29 -0.91
CA VAL A 346 -21.93 -8.11 0.46
C VAL A 346 -20.79 -7.57 1.31
N GLU A 347 -21.02 -6.46 2.01
CA GLU A 347 -20.08 -5.84 2.95
C GLU A 347 -20.41 -6.31 4.37
N VAL A 348 -19.42 -6.85 5.08
CA VAL A 348 -19.55 -7.22 6.50
C VAL A 348 -18.69 -6.30 7.34
N LEU A 349 -19.32 -5.23 7.84
CA LEU A 349 -18.70 -4.20 8.67
C LEU A 349 -18.79 -4.58 10.16
N MET A 350 -17.64 -4.68 10.79
CA MET A 350 -17.46 -4.91 12.23
C MET A 350 -17.03 -3.61 12.90
N THR A 351 -17.81 -3.12 13.85
CA THR A 351 -17.43 -2.01 14.75
C THR A 351 -17.27 -2.55 16.17
N PRO A 352 -16.08 -3.04 16.57
CA PRO A 352 -15.84 -3.63 17.89
C PRO A 352 -16.02 -2.62 19.03
N LYS A 353 -16.43 -3.10 20.21
CA LYS A 353 -16.51 -2.28 21.44
C LYS A 353 -15.14 -1.87 21.97
N ASN A 354 -14.10 -2.60 21.54
CA ASN A 354 -12.72 -2.42 21.99
C ASN A 354 -11.75 -2.73 20.83
N PRO A 355 -11.46 -1.74 19.95
CA PRO A 355 -10.58 -1.93 18.78
C PRO A 355 -9.17 -2.44 19.13
N ALA A 356 -8.69 -2.21 20.35
CA ALA A 356 -7.36 -2.64 20.80
C ALA A 356 -7.22 -4.17 21.00
N GLU A 357 -8.30 -4.95 20.97
CA GLU A 357 -8.25 -6.41 21.14
C GLU A 357 -7.46 -7.12 20.04
N ALA A 358 -7.44 -6.59 18.81
CA ALA A 358 -6.67 -7.14 17.70
C ALA A 358 -5.15 -7.14 17.99
N SER A 359 -4.58 -6.00 18.39
CA SER A 359 -3.14 -5.86 18.70
C SER A 359 -2.74 -6.63 19.97
N ALA A 360 -3.67 -6.77 20.93
CA ALA A 360 -3.45 -7.56 22.14
C ALA A 360 -3.34 -9.08 21.86
N LEU A 361 -3.98 -9.59 20.80
CA LEU A 361 -3.88 -11.00 20.41
C LEU A 361 -2.56 -11.31 19.70
N SER A 362 -2.03 -10.38 18.89
CA SER A 362 -0.73 -10.54 18.21
C SER A 362 0.45 -10.64 19.20
N THR A 363 0.41 -9.84 20.28
CA THR A 363 1.42 -9.90 21.35
C THR A 363 1.29 -11.12 22.27
N ALA A 364 0.14 -11.80 22.27
CA ALA A 364 -0.13 -12.96 23.12
C ALA A 364 0.10 -14.33 22.44
N ALA A 365 0.23 -14.38 21.11
CA ALA A 365 0.22 -15.65 20.35
C ALA A 365 1.35 -15.77 19.33
N THR A 366 2.28 -16.70 19.58
CA THR A 366 2.87 -17.47 18.47
C THR A 366 1.77 -18.39 17.93
N PRO A 367 1.40 -18.33 16.64
CA PRO A 367 0.35 -19.20 16.10
C PRO A 367 0.73 -20.70 16.24
N PRO A 368 -0.22 -21.59 16.58
CA PRO A 368 0.01 -23.02 16.44
C PRO A 368 0.15 -23.33 14.95
N ALA A 369 1.27 -23.97 14.56
CA ALA A 369 1.68 -24.19 13.16
C ALA A 369 0.88 -25.30 12.42
N ASP A 370 -0.42 -25.42 12.72
CA ASP A 370 -1.28 -26.57 12.38
C ASP A 370 -2.61 -26.12 11.73
N GLN A 371 -2.61 -24.94 11.11
CA GLN A 371 -3.74 -24.34 10.34
C GLN A 371 -3.29 -23.87 8.94
N ALA A 372 -2.30 -24.55 8.36
CA ALA A 372 -1.73 -24.22 7.04
C ALA A 372 -2.46 -24.90 5.86
N ASP A 373 -3.36 -25.86 6.11
CA ASP A 373 -4.12 -26.61 5.09
C ASP A 373 -5.46 -25.92 4.74
N ALA A 374 -5.39 -24.65 4.34
CA ALA A 374 -6.39 -24.06 3.43
C ALA A 374 -5.91 -24.31 1.98
N SER A 375 -6.83 -24.52 1.03
CA SER A 375 -6.41 -24.78 -0.36
C SER A 375 -5.70 -23.54 -0.91
N PRO A 376 -4.48 -23.66 -1.48
CA PRO A 376 -3.75 -22.49 -1.93
C PRO A 376 -4.45 -21.88 -3.16
N GLY A 377 -5.16 -20.78 -2.94
CA GLY A 377 -5.58 -19.86 -4.00
C GLY A 377 -4.37 -19.57 -4.89
N GLN A 378 -4.46 -19.96 -6.16
CA GLN A 378 -3.29 -20.04 -7.03
C GLN A 378 -2.68 -18.64 -7.19
N MET A 379 -1.46 -18.44 -6.66
CA MET A 379 -0.75 -17.16 -6.74
C MET A 379 -0.87 -16.59 -8.17
N PRO A 380 -1.27 -15.31 -8.31
CA PRO A 380 -1.57 -14.73 -9.59
C PRO A 380 -0.32 -14.78 -10.45
N ARG A 381 -0.45 -15.07 -11.76
CA ARG A 381 0.71 -15.14 -12.65
C ARG A 381 1.46 -13.81 -12.65
N SER A 382 2.80 -13.85 -12.67
CA SER A 382 3.58 -12.62 -12.81
C SER A 382 3.21 -11.92 -14.11
N VAL A 383 2.92 -10.62 -14.01
CA VAL A 383 2.57 -9.77 -15.17
C VAL A 383 3.83 -9.25 -15.88
N GLY A 384 4.98 -9.31 -15.21
CA GLY A 384 6.29 -8.91 -15.75
C GLY A 384 7.41 -9.91 -15.40
N PRO A 385 8.69 -9.51 -15.61
CA PRO A 385 9.87 -10.29 -15.23
C PRO A 385 9.83 -10.72 -13.75
N ALA A 386 10.40 -11.89 -13.45
CA ALA A 386 10.49 -12.41 -12.09
C ALA A 386 11.92 -12.89 -11.75
N GLY A 387 12.33 -12.70 -10.49
CA GLY A 387 13.57 -13.17 -9.90
C GLY A 387 13.42 -13.38 -8.39
N THR A 388 14.51 -13.67 -7.67
CA THR A 388 14.50 -13.71 -6.19
C THR A 388 14.71 -12.30 -5.63
N GLY A 389 14.40 -12.08 -4.35
CA GLY A 389 14.67 -10.80 -3.67
C GLY A 389 16.12 -10.34 -3.75
N ALA A 390 17.06 -11.27 -3.57
CA ALA A 390 18.49 -11.00 -3.53
C ALA A 390 19.15 -10.94 -4.93
N ASP A 391 18.76 -11.82 -5.86
CA ASP A 391 19.27 -11.79 -7.24
C ASP A 391 18.64 -10.65 -8.07
N GLY A 392 17.47 -10.17 -7.66
CA GLY A 392 16.71 -9.12 -8.32
C GLY A 392 16.13 -9.51 -9.68
N VAL A 393 15.65 -8.52 -10.42
CA VAL A 393 15.20 -8.69 -11.81
C VAL A 393 15.31 -7.41 -12.63
N ASP A 394 15.70 -7.55 -13.90
CA ASP A 394 15.80 -6.45 -14.86
C ASP A 394 14.44 -6.11 -15.50
N VAL A 395 14.12 -4.82 -15.58
CA VAL A 395 12.94 -4.26 -16.28
C VAL A 395 13.35 -3.18 -17.28
N ARG A 396 12.42 -2.78 -18.14
CA ARG A 396 12.58 -1.64 -19.06
C ARG A 396 11.77 -0.44 -18.59
N ILE A 397 12.44 0.70 -18.41
CA ILE A 397 11.81 2.00 -18.13
C ILE A 397 12.41 3.01 -19.10
N SER A 398 11.59 3.71 -19.88
CA SER A 398 12.04 4.74 -20.84
C SER A 398 13.19 4.28 -21.76
N ASP A 399 13.06 3.08 -22.34
CA ASP A 399 14.07 2.32 -23.10
C ASP A 399 15.31 1.82 -22.35
N GLN A 400 15.63 2.38 -21.17
CA GLN A 400 16.76 1.96 -20.33
C GLN A 400 16.45 0.67 -19.54
N THR A 401 17.50 -0.08 -19.20
CA THR A 401 17.39 -1.23 -18.28
C THR A 401 17.55 -0.73 -16.84
N VAL A 402 16.58 -1.07 -15.98
CA VAL A 402 16.63 -0.82 -14.53
C VAL A 402 16.59 -2.16 -13.82
N HIS A 403 17.45 -2.35 -12.84
CA HIS A 403 17.49 -3.53 -12.00
C HIS A 403 16.69 -3.29 -10.72
N LEU A 404 15.80 -4.22 -10.36
CA LEU A 404 14.94 -4.17 -9.18
C LEU A 404 15.37 -5.26 -8.18
N SER A 405 15.57 -4.91 -6.91
CA SER A 405 15.88 -5.91 -5.86
C SER A 405 15.34 -5.54 -4.48
N MET A 406 15.24 -6.52 -3.58
CA MET A 406 14.81 -6.37 -2.19
C MET A 406 15.36 -7.54 -1.35
N GLU A 407 16.45 -7.30 -0.63
CA GLU A 407 17.19 -8.33 0.11
C GLU A 407 16.38 -8.97 1.26
N SER A 408 15.54 -8.19 1.92
CA SER A 408 14.68 -8.65 3.04
C SER A 408 13.60 -7.62 3.39
N VAL A 409 12.63 -8.05 4.21
CA VAL A 409 11.76 -7.14 4.99
C VAL A 409 11.97 -7.38 6.50
N THR A 410 11.67 -6.39 7.33
CA THR A 410 11.75 -6.45 8.80
C THR A 410 10.34 -6.39 9.39
N ARG A 411 9.97 -7.36 10.23
CA ARG A 411 8.70 -7.38 10.96
C ARG A 411 8.78 -6.54 12.23
N VAL A 412 7.77 -5.70 12.44
CA VAL A 412 7.49 -5.01 13.70
C VAL A 412 6.00 -5.15 14.02
N GLY A 413 5.67 -5.90 15.08
CA GLY A 413 4.27 -6.15 15.48
C GLY A 413 3.46 -6.84 14.36
N ASP A 414 2.40 -6.17 13.91
CA ASP A 414 1.51 -6.64 12.84
C ASP A 414 1.87 -6.09 11.45
N TYR A 415 3.04 -5.46 11.29
CA TYR A 415 3.53 -4.91 10.03
C TYR A 415 4.90 -5.47 9.64
N VAL A 416 5.23 -5.36 8.35
CA VAL A 416 6.59 -5.52 7.82
C VAL A 416 6.98 -4.27 7.04
N THR A 417 8.25 -3.87 7.13
CA THR A 417 8.81 -2.80 6.32
C THR A 417 10.01 -3.27 5.51
N GLY A 418 10.18 -2.73 4.32
CA GLY A 418 11.31 -3.01 3.44
C GLY A 418 11.54 -1.85 2.48
N SER A 419 12.60 -1.93 1.68
CA SER A 419 12.89 -0.96 0.63
C SER A 419 13.07 -1.67 -0.70
N LEU A 420 12.26 -1.33 -1.70
CA LEU A 420 12.52 -1.73 -3.07
C LEU A 420 13.69 -0.88 -3.59
N LEU A 421 14.71 -1.54 -4.11
CA LEU A 421 15.90 -0.92 -4.69
C LEU A 421 15.76 -0.85 -6.21
N LEU A 422 16.09 0.29 -6.81
CA LEU A 422 16.08 0.51 -8.26
C LEU A 422 17.40 1.12 -8.71
N SER A 423 18.21 0.38 -9.48
CA SER A 423 19.51 0.84 -9.98
C SER A 423 19.63 0.77 -11.51
N ALA A 424 20.50 1.60 -12.08
CA ALA A 424 20.71 1.69 -13.53
C ALA A 424 22.18 2.02 -13.86
N GLN A 425 22.56 1.86 -15.13
CA GLN A 425 23.89 2.25 -15.64
C GLN A 425 23.92 3.65 -16.28
N GLU A 426 22.75 4.26 -16.46
CA GLU A 426 22.52 5.59 -17.04
C GLU A 426 21.43 6.31 -16.21
N ASP A 427 21.35 7.65 -16.30
CA ASP A 427 20.31 8.42 -15.61
C ASP A 427 18.90 8.05 -16.14
N VAL A 428 18.00 7.61 -15.26
CA VAL A 428 16.62 7.26 -15.63
C VAL A 428 15.64 8.26 -15.04
N SER A 429 14.97 9.00 -15.92
CA SER A 429 13.88 9.91 -15.57
C SER A 429 12.60 9.11 -15.26
N ILE A 430 12.09 9.25 -14.04
CA ILE A 430 10.89 8.55 -13.58
C ILE A 430 9.89 9.51 -12.92
N THR A 431 8.64 9.05 -12.78
CA THR A 431 7.58 9.79 -12.08
C THR A 431 6.82 8.85 -11.15
N VAL A 432 6.15 9.38 -10.13
CA VAL A 432 5.43 8.56 -9.14
C VAL A 432 4.36 7.66 -9.77
N ASN A 433 3.76 8.10 -10.89
CA ASN A 433 2.76 7.34 -11.66
C ASN A 433 3.32 6.07 -12.34
N LEU A 434 4.64 5.87 -12.38
CA LEU A 434 5.26 4.59 -12.75
C LEU A 434 4.82 3.48 -11.77
N PHE A 435 4.63 3.84 -10.50
CA PHE A 435 4.28 2.95 -9.39
C PHE A 435 2.79 2.99 -9.05
N ALA A 436 1.93 3.26 -10.04
CA ALA A 436 0.48 3.20 -9.87
C ALA A 436 -0.05 1.77 -9.95
N LEU A 437 -1.04 1.44 -9.12
CA LEU A 437 -1.76 0.16 -9.22
C LEU A 437 -2.57 0.06 -10.52
N PRO A 438 -2.93 -1.16 -10.96
CA PRO A 438 -4.05 -1.35 -11.86
C PRO A 438 -5.32 -0.72 -11.27
N ASN A 439 -6.14 -0.08 -12.11
CA ASN A 439 -7.42 0.53 -11.74
C ASN A 439 -8.30 -0.45 -10.94
N GLU A 440 -8.26 -1.72 -11.35
CA GLU A 440 -9.00 -2.86 -10.81
C GLU A 440 -8.65 -3.16 -9.33
N LEU A 441 -7.47 -2.75 -8.86
CA LEU A 441 -7.08 -2.79 -7.44
C LEU A 441 -7.18 -1.40 -6.79
N GLN A 442 -6.94 -0.31 -7.54
CA GLN A 442 -7.01 1.05 -7.01
C GLN A 442 -8.42 1.38 -6.49
N ILE A 443 -9.48 1.07 -7.26
CA ILE A 443 -10.89 1.35 -6.89
C ILE A 443 -11.38 0.63 -5.63
N LEU A 444 -10.63 -0.35 -5.12
CA LEU A 444 -11.00 -1.06 -3.89
C LEU A 444 -10.69 -0.24 -2.64
N HIS A 445 -9.73 0.70 -2.71
CA HIS A 445 -9.19 1.43 -1.56
C HIS A 445 -9.05 2.94 -1.76
N TRP A 446 -8.56 3.35 -2.93
CA TRP A 446 -8.02 4.70 -3.15
C TRP A 446 -8.74 5.44 -4.28
N PRO A 447 -8.98 6.76 -4.13
CA PRO A 447 -9.65 7.55 -5.15
C PRO A 447 -8.83 7.57 -6.46
N ALA A 448 -9.50 7.78 -7.58
CA ALA A 448 -8.87 7.79 -8.91
C ALA A 448 -7.75 8.86 -9.06
N SER A 449 -7.75 9.90 -8.22
CA SER A 449 -6.73 10.97 -8.15
C SER A 449 -5.50 10.65 -7.29
N PHE A 450 -5.48 9.50 -6.61
CA PHE A 450 -4.44 9.12 -5.64
C PHE A 450 -3.05 9.01 -6.29
N THR A 451 -2.04 9.64 -5.68
CA THR A 451 -0.68 9.74 -6.25
C THR A 451 0.40 9.50 -5.18
N ALA A 452 0.96 8.27 -5.22
CA ALA A 452 2.05 7.80 -4.37
C ALA A 452 2.73 6.57 -5.01
N ALA A 453 3.84 6.08 -4.47
CA ALA A 453 4.47 4.83 -4.90
C ALA A 453 3.77 3.61 -4.29
N HIS A 454 2.67 3.16 -4.91
CA HIS A 454 1.66 2.31 -4.26
C HIS A 454 1.41 0.94 -4.94
N ASN A 455 2.06 0.65 -6.06
CA ASN A 455 2.08 -0.68 -6.67
C ASN A 455 3.04 -1.72 -6.05
N PRO A 456 4.03 -1.40 -5.19
CA PRO A 456 4.76 -2.44 -4.47
C PRO A 456 3.83 -3.10 -3.44
N THR A 457 3.44 -4.35 -3.67
CA THR A 457 2.50 -5.09 -2.81
C THR A 457 3.07 -6.47 -2.48
N LEU A 458 2.71 -7.05 -1.34
CA LEU A 458 3.14 -8.40 -0.98
C LEU A 458 2.09 -9.45 -1.39
N LEU A 459 2.54 -10.64 -1.76
CA LEU A 459 1.74 -11.84 -1.99
C LEU A 459 2.12 -12.93 -0.98
N ALA A 460 1.12 -13.49 -0.29
CA ALA A 460 1.24 -14.69 0.54
C ALA A 460 -0.14 -15.36 0.69
N GLY A 461 -0.18 -16.68 0.87
CA GLY A 461 -1.42 -17.39 1.22
C GLY A 461 -2.62 -17.23 0.27
N GLY A 462 -2.38 -16.89 -1.00
CA GLY A 462 -3.45 -16.58 -1.97
C GLY A 462 -4.04 -15.15 -1.85
N ALA A 463 -3.49 -14.30 -0.98
CA ALA A 463 -3.89 -12.91 -0.80
C ALA A 463 -2.79 -11.92 -1.22
N ARG A 464 -3.19 -10.68 -1.52
CA ARG A 464 -2.36 -9.52 -1.81
C ARG A 464 -2.51 -8.48 -0.70
N TYR A 465 -1.39 -8.04 -0.14
CA TYR A 465 -1.31 -7.05 0.93
C TYR A 465 -0.85 -5.73 0.33
N LEU A 466 -1.69 -4.70 0.38
CA LEU A 466 -1.33 -3.35 -0.09
C LEU A 466 -0.45 -2.65 0.95
N ALA A 467 0.20 -1.55 0.53
CA ALA A 467 0.94 -0.70 1.46
C ALA A 467 -0.02 -0.15 2.52
N ALA A 468 0.37 -0.21 3.80
CA ALA A 468 -0.37 0.38 4.90
C ALA A 468 -0.52 1.89 4.71
N ASN A 469 -1.60 2.46 5.21
CA ASN A 469 -1.95 3.86 5.05
C ASN A 469 -2.65 4.39 6.30
N TYR A 470 -3.05 5.66 6.27
CA TYR A 470 -3.98 6.25 7.22
C TYR A 470 -4.92 7.21 6.47
N LEU A 471 -5.93 7.72 7.15
CA LEU A 471 -6.66 8.93 6.76
C LEU A 471 -6.13 10.07 7.63
N ASP A 472 -5.84 11.24 7.03
CA ASP A 472 -5.52 12.45 7.80
C ASP A 472 -6.78 13.27 8.15
N ALA A 473 -6.61 14.40 8.83
CA ALA A 473 -7.70 15.29 9.23
C ALA A 473 -8.49 15.93 8.06
N GLU A 474 -7.94 15.99 6.85
CA GLU A 474 -8.71 16.36 5.64
C GLU A 474 -9.45 15.16 5.03
N SER A 475 -9.30 13.98 5.63
CA SER A 475 -9.70 12.68 5.08
C SER A 475 -8.99 12.34 3.76
N GLU A 476 -7.75 12.83 3.55
CA GLU A 476 -6.91 12.29 2.48
C GLU A 476 -6.34 10.94 2.91
N TYR A 477 -6.40 9.94 2.02
CA TYR A 477 -5.64 8.71 2.21
C TYR A 477 -4.15 8.98 2.04
N VAL A 478 -3.35 8.69 3.07
CA VAL A 478 -1.90 8.86 3.05
C VAL A 478 -1.18 7.52 3.23
N PRO A 479 -0.54 6.96 2.19
CA PRO A 479 0.14 5.67 2.27
C PRO A 479 1.54 5.80 2.87
N VAL A 480 1.96 4.81 3.67
CA VAL A 480 3.29 4.72 4.31
C VAL A 480 4.33 4.21 3.30
N THR A 481 4.54 5.06 2.29
CA THR A 481 5.45 4.92 1.16
C THR A 481 5.88 6.33 0.70
N ASN A 482 6.73 6.39 -0.33
CA ASN A 482 7.13 7.60 -1.01
C ASN A 482 5.95 8.26 -1.76
N ARG A 483 5.51 9.46 -1.33
CA ARG A 483 4.57 10.32 -2.11
C ARG A 483 5.25 11.01 -3.31
N ARG A 484 6.58 11.14 -3.29
CA ARG A 484 7.43 11.63 -4.39
C ARG A 484 8.54 10.62 -4.68
N VAL A 485 9.04 10.58 -5.91
CA VAL A 485 10.22 9.78 -6.31
C VAL A 485 11.29 10.68 -6.91
N ARG A 486 12.55 10.26 -6.82
CA ARG A 486 13.71 10.91 -7.44
C ARG A 486 14.03 10.22 -8.78
N ASN A 487 14.95 10.77 -9.56
CA ASN A 487 15.49 10.04 -10.71
C ASN A 487 16.45 8.93 -10.24
N ILE A 488 16.62 7.88 -11.04
CA ILE A 488 17.67 6.88 -10.77
C ILE A 488 18.98 7.42 -11.36
N VAL A 489 20.04 7.45 -10.56
CA VAL A 489 21.38 7.95 -10.93
C VAL A 489 22.38 6.78 -10.96
N PRO A 490 23.32 6.70 -11.93
CA PRO A 490 24.29 5.61 -12.01
C PRO A 490 25.14 5.42 -10.75
N GLY A 491 25.34 4.17 -10.35
CA GLY A 491 26.13 3.81 -9.16
C GLY A 491 25.33 3.87 -7.84
N GLU A 492 24.16 4.51 -7.84
CA GLU A 492 23.18 4.47 -6.76
C GLU A 492 22.07 3.45 -7.05
N ALA A 493 21.42 2.94 -5.99
CA ALA A 493 20.11 2.33 -6.08
C ALA A 493 19.10 3.24 -5.36
N MET A 494 18.17 3.85 -6.11
CA MET A 494 17.08 4.62 -5.52
C MET A 494 16.24 3.69 -4.64
N ARG A 495 15.97 4.11 -3.41
CA ARG A 495 15.20 3.34 -2.44
C ARG A 495 13.74 3.79 -2.43
N LEU A 496 12.82 2.84 -2.38
CA LEU A 496 11.40 3.06 -2.08
C LEU A 496 11.04 2.29 -0.80
N PRO A 497 11.19 2.91 0.38
CA PRO A 497 10.67 2.35 1.63
C PRO A 497 9.15 2.25 1.60
N VAL A 498 8.63 1.13 2.09
CA VAL A 498 7.19 0.84 2.21
C VAL A 498 6.94 0.09 3.53
N VAL A 499 5.75 0.27 4.10
CA VAL A 499 5.21 -0.57 5.18
C VAL A 499 3.98 -1.32 4.65
N TRP A 500 3.88 -2.62 4.95
CA TRP A 500 2.73 -3.47 4.66
C TRP A 500 2.25 -4.16 5.95
N PRO A 501 1.00 -4.64 6.04
CA PRO A 501 0.62 -5.61 7.07
C PRO A 501 1.46 -6.89 6.95
N TYR A 502 1.75 -7.53 8.07
CA TYR A 502 2.55 -8.75 8.12
C TYR A 502 1.78 -9.95 7.54
N PRO A 503 2.24 -10.62 6.46
CA PRO A 503 1.51 -11.71 5.83
C PRO A 503 1.55 -13.07 6.57
N GLY A 504 2.10 -13.13 7.79
CA GLY A 504 2.10 -14.36 8.61
C GLY A 504 3.17 -15.40 8.25
N ALA A 505 4.10 -15.11 7.33
CA ALA A 505 5.07 -16.07 6.80
C ALA A 505 6.53 -15.62 6.97
N ASP A 506 7.46 -16.58 7.07
CA ASP A 506 8.91 -16.36 7.18
C ASP A 506 9.56 -15.80 5.90
N THR A 507 8.88 -15.94 4.76
CA THR A 507 9.25 -15.31 3.48
C THR A 507 8.02 -14.66 2.83
N VAL A 508 8.25 -13.61 2.05
CA VAL A 508 7.23 -12.90 1.27
C VAL A 508 7.61 -12.83 -0.20
N THR A 509 6.61 -12.67 -1.07
CA THR A 509 6.82 -12.34 -2.48
C THR A 509 6.38 -10.89 -2.72
N LEU A 510 7.28 -10.04 -3.23
CA LEU A 510 6.91 -8.71 -3.69
C LEU A 510 6.40 -8.80 -5.13
N ASP A 511 5.23 -8.24 -5.38
CA ASP A 511 4.60 -8.18 -6.70
C ASP A 511 4.25 -6.73 -7.03
N LEU A 512 4.74 -6.27 -8.17
CA LEU A 512 4.36 -5.01 -8.80
C LEU A 512 3.41 -5.38 -9.95
N PRO A 513 2.08 -5.17 -9.81
CA PRO A 513 1.12 -5.52 -10.86
C PRO A 513 0.87 -4.36 -11.85
N GLY A 514 1.59 -3.24 -11.75
CA GLY A 514 1.24 -1.97 -12.39
C GLY A 514 1.32 -1.99 -13.92
N LYS A 515 0.42 -1.25 -14.58
CA LYS A 515 0.36 -1.15 -16.05
C LYS A 515 1.58 -0.43 -16.67
N ASN A 516 2.29 0.38 -15.88
CA ASN A 516 3.51 1.10 -16.28
C ASN A 516 4.81 0.41 -15.83
N LEU A 517 4.74 -0.41 -14.77
CA LEU A 517 5.85 -1.17 -14.21
C LEU A 517 5.32 -2.45 -13.59
N ALA A 518 5.69 -3.60 -14.18
CA ALA A 518 5.33 -4.92 -13.70
C ALA A 518 6.58 -5.77 -13.46
N ALA A 519 6.67 -6.38 -12.28
CA ALA A 519 7.80 -7.23 -11.87
C ALA A 519 7.42 -8.08 -10.64
N ARG A 520 8.20 -9.13 -10.36
CA ARG A 520 8.06 -9.95 -9.14
C ARG A 520 9.42 -10.33 -8.55
N LEU A 521 9.52 -10.26 -7.23
CA LEU A 521 10.66 -10.73 -6.45
C LEU A 521 10.17 -11.77 -5.43
N THR A 522 10.62 -13.02 -5.56
CA THR A 522 10.22 -14.14 -4.68
C THR A 522 11.23 -14.35 -3.54
N ASP A 523 10.87 -15.17 -2.56
CA ASP A 523 11.79 -15.70 -1.55
C ASP A 523 12.47 -14.62 -0.68
N ILE A 524 11.83 -13.46 -0.51
CA ILE A 524 12.33 -12.36 0.32
C ILE A 524 12.16 -12.75 1.81
N PRO A 525 13.23 -12.90 2.59
CA PRO A 525 13.12 -13.33 3.98
C PRO A 525 12.61 -12.22 4.91
N VAL A 526 11.89 -12.62 5.94
CA VAL A 526 11.36 -11.75 7.00
C VAL A 526 12.28 -11.80 8.23
N ALA A 527 13.01 -10.72 8.47
CA ALA A 527 13.73 -10.50 9.72
C ALA A 527 12.75 -10.10 10.85
N GLN A 528 13.14 -10.33 12.10
CA GLN A 528 12.40 -9.88 13.29
C GLN A 528 13.17 -8.73 13.96
N ALA A 529 12.44 -7.75 14.51
CA ALA A 529 12.97 -6.64 15.32
C ALA A 529 12.60 -6.78 16.81
#